data_AF-A0A2M9KHZ5-F1
#
_entry.id   AF-A0A2M9KHZ5-F1
#
_cell.length_a   1.000
_cell.length_b   1.000
_cell.length_c   1.000
_cell.angle_alpha   90.00
_cell.angle_beta   90.00
_cell.angle_gamma   90.00
#
_symmetry.space_group_name_H-M   'P 1'
#
loop_
_entity.id
_entity.type
_entity.pdbx_description
1 polymer ?
#
loop_
_entity_poly.entity_id
_entity_poly.type
_entity_poly.pdbx_seq_one_letter_code
_entity_poly.pdbx_strand_id
1 'polypeptide(L)'
;MEAVRAIRMVTGLSLWNSKLLLDSAPVVVTGPNWLEVADEAARLLEDAGARAAVLCDWCDRTITRGADRMDPAPCKGPWPAEACRASCPPASP
;
A
#
# COMPACT_ATOMS: atom_id res chain seq x y z
N MET A 1 -16.42 12.42 1.43
CA MET A 1 -16.82 11.73 0.17
C MET A 1 -15.63 11.49 -0.75
N GLU A 2 -14.59 12.33 -0.70
CA GLU A 2 -13.38 12.16 -1.53
C GLU A 2 -12.70 10.80 -1.37
N ALA A 3 -12.55 10.27 -0.16
CA ALA A 3 -11.99 8.93 0.06
C ALA A 3 -12.76 7.80 -0.67
N VAL A 4 -14.10 7.89 -0.77
CA VAL A 4 -14.92 6.91 -1.51
C VAL A 4 -14.64 7.01 -3.02
N ARG A 5 -14.42 8.22 -3.53
CA ARG A 5 -14.03 8.43 -4.94
C ARG A 5 -12.62 7.91 -5.20
N ALA A 6 -11.68 8.16 -4.30
CA ALA A 6 -10.31 7.65 -4.39
C ALA A 6 -10.29 6.12 -4.38
N ILE A 7 -11.01 5.46 -3.47
CA ILE A 7 -11.15 4.00 -3.45
C ILE A 7 -11.72 3.49 -4.77
N ARG A 8 -12.76 4.14 -5.32
CA ARG A 8 -13.30 3.78 -6.64
C ARG A 8 -12.26 3.91 -7.75
N MET A 9 -11.44 4.97 -7.75
CA MET A 9 -10.39 5.15 -8.75
C MET A 9 -9.33 4.03 -8.66
N VAL A 10 -8.93 3.69 -7.44
CA VAL A 10 -7.91 2.66 -7.17
C VAL A 10 -8.42 1.24 -7.48
N THR A 11 -9.68 0.93 -7.16
CA THR A 11 -10.22 -0.44 -7.20
C THR A 11 -11.16 -0.73 -8.38
N GLY A 12 -11.66 0.31 -9.06
CA GLY A 12 -12.71 0.20 -10.08
C GLY A 12 -14.10 -0.11 -9.54
N LEU A 13 -14.29 -0.20 -8.22
CA LEU A 13 -15.57 -0.55 -7.59
C LEU A 13 -16.67 0.51 -7.84
N SER A 14 -17.93 0.11 -7.66
CA SER A 14 -19.05 1.07 -7.60
C SER A 14 -18.87 2.02 -6.41
N LEU A 15 -19.51 3.20 -6.45
CA LEU A 15 -19.48 4.14 -5.30
C LEU A 15 -20.03 3.49 -4.04
N TRP A 16 -21.08 2.67 -4.17
CA TRP A 16 -21.65 1.93 -3.05
C TRP A 16 -20.67 0.92 -2.45
N ASN A 17 -20.05 0.07 -3.29
CA ASN A 17 -19.08 -0.91 -2.81
C ASN A 17 -17.81 -0.24 -2.24
N SER A 18 -17.41 0.90 -2.80
CA SER A 18 -16.28 1.69 -2.28
C SER A 18 -16.60 2.28 -0.91
N LYS A 19 -17.85 2.70 -0.67
CA LYS A 19 -18.30 3.14 0.64
C LYS A 19 -18.35 1.99 1.64
N LEU A 20 -18.90 0.84 1.26
CA LEU A 20 -18.91 -0.35 2.11
C LEU A 20 -17.49 -0.79 2.50
N LEU A 21 -16.54 -0.73 1.55
CA LEU A 21 -15.14 -1.03 1.79
C LEU A 21 -14.55 -0.05 2.82
N LEU A 22 -14.75 1.25 2.63
CA LEU A 22 -14.26 2.28 3.56
C LEU A 22 -14.84 2.14 4.97
N ASP A 23 -16.15 1.87 5.07
CA ASP A 23 -16.85 1.70 6.34
C ASP A 23 -16.38 0.43 7.10
N SER A 24 -15.72 -0.50 6.41
CA SER A 24 -15.14 -1.73 6.97
C SER A 24 -13.67 -1.59 7.40
N ALA A 25 -13.14 -0.37 7.44
CA ALA A 25 -11.75 -0.14 7.82
C ALA A 25 -11.44 -0.69 9.24
N PRO A 26 -10.26 -1.31 9.46
CA PRO A 26 -9.14 -1.47 8.52
C PRO A 26 -9.38 -2.58 7.48
N VAL A 27 -9.07 -2.30 6.22
CA VAL A 27 -9.28 -3.24 5.10
C VAL A 27 -8.18 -3.11 4.04
N VAL A 28 -7.93 -4.20 3.32
CA VAL A 28 -7.04 -4.21 2.17
C VAL A 28 -7.77 -3.60 0.96
N VAL A 29 -7.22 -2.51 0.42
CA VAL A 29 -7.79 -1.81 -0.74
C VAL A 29 -7.27 -2.39 -2.06
N THR A 30 -5.99 -2.74 -2.12
CA THR A 30 -5.34 -3.34 -3.30
C THR A 30 -4.71 -4.67 -2.93
N GLY A 31 -4.81 -5.68 -3.79
CA GLY A 31 -4.04 -6.91 -3.65
C GLY A 31 -2.53 -6.68 -3.85
N PRO A 32 -1.70 -7.73 -3.74
CA PRO A 32 -0.26 -7.64 -3.95
C PRO A 32 0.08 -7.02 -5.31
N ASN A 33 0.92 -5.99 -5.32
CA ASN A 33 1.32 -5.27 -6.50
C ASN A 33 2.75 -4.74 -6.36
N TRP A 34 3.29 -4.18 -7.44
CA TRP A 34 4.55 -3.44 -7.43
C TRP A 34 4.46 -2.26 -6.44
N LEU A 35 5.56 -2.00 -5.73
CA LEU A 35 5.60 -1.01 -4.65
C LEU A 35 5.20 0.37 -5.15
N GLU A 36 5.60 0.74 -6.35
CA GLU A 36 5.31 2.03 -6.98
C GLU A 36 3.81 2.23 -7.19
N VAL A 37 3.10 1.16 -7.58
CA VAL A 37 1.64 1.20 -7.78
C VAL A 37 0.92 1.24 -6.43
N ALA A 38 1.41 0.48 -5.44
CA ALA A 38 0.86 0.50 -4.09
C ALA A 38 1.09 1.85 -3.38
N ASP A 39 2.25 2.47 -3.61
CA ASP A 39 2.61 3.81 -3.11
C ASP A 39 1.68 4.87 -3.72
N GLU A 40 1.53 4.87 -5.04
CA GLU A 40 0.64 5.81 -5.72
C GLU A 40 -0.81 5.68 -5.24
N ALA A 41 -1.32 4.45 -5.11
CA ALA A 41 -2.64 4.21 -4.55
C ALA A 41 -2.77 4.74 -3.12
N ALA A 42 -1.75 4.53 -2.27
CA ALA A 42 -1.75 5.04 -0.90
C ALA A 42 -1.73 6.58 -0.87
N ARG A 43 -0.96 7.24 -1.74
CA ARG A 43 -0.94 8.71 -1.87
C ARG A 43 -2.30 9.26 -2.28
N LEU A 44 -2.94 8.67 -3.29
CA LEU A 44 -4.28 9.09 -3.74
C LEU A 44 -5.33 8.98 -2.62
N LEU A 45 -5.23 7.95 -1.77
CA LEU A 45 -6.12 7.77 -0.62
C LEU A 45 -5.84 8.82 0.46
N GLU A 46 -4.58 9.14 0.72
CA GLU A 46 -4.16 10.13 1.71
C GLU A 46 -4.50 11.56 1.32
N ASP A 47 -4.29 11.93 0.06
CA ASP A 47 -4.70 13.21 -0.50
C ASP A 47 -6.23 13.42 -0.40
N ALA A 48 -6.98 12.32 -0.43
CA ALA A 48 -8.42 12.30 -0.22
C ALA A 48 -8.85 12.28 1.26
N GLY A 49 -7.89 12.39 2.19
CA GLY A 49 -8.10 12.46 3.65
C GLY A 49 -8.24 11.11 4.35
N ALA A 50 -7.97 9.99 3.68
CA ALA A 50 -7.93 8.68 4.32
C ALA A 50 -6.56 8.43 4.97
N ARG A 51 -6.51 7.51 5.94
CA ARG A 51 -5.24 6.93 6.40
C ARG A 51 -4.95 5.69 5.57
N ALA A 52 -3.81 5.63 4.91
CA ALA A 52 -3.38 4.47 4.13
C ALA A 52 -2.01 3.97 4.64
N ALA A 53 -1.81 2.66 4.52
CA ALA A 53 -0.52 2.03 4.79
C ALA A 53 -0.23 1.03 3.67
N VAL A 54 1.00 1.02 3.19
CA VAL A 54 1.47 0.00 2.26
C VAL A 54 2.10 -1.11 3.08
N LEU A 55 1.62 -2.34 2.89
CA LEU A 55 2.17 -3.51 3.55
C LEU A 55 2.94 -4.35 2.54
N CYS A 56 4.07 -4.92 2.97
CA CYS A 56 4.70 -5.99 2.23
C CYS A 56 3.88 -7.28 2.41
N ASP A 57 3.40 -7.85 1.30
CA ASP A 57 2.67 -9.12 1.28
C ASP A 57 3.50 -10.32 1.76
N TRP A 58 4.84 -10.18 1.86
CA TRP A 58 5.74 -11.27 2.30
C TRP A 58 6.05 -11.27 3.79
N CYS A 59 5.99 -10.12 4.45
CA CYS A 59 6.36 -10.00 5.87
C CYS A 59 5.39 -9.17 6.71
N ASP A 60 4.28 -8.72 6.12
CA ASP A 60 3.23 -7.88 6.70
C ASP A 60 3.73 -6.57 7.30
N ARG A 61 4.97 -6.16 6.99
CA ARG A 61 5.55 -4.93 7.50
C ARG A 61 4.99 -3.74 6.74
N THR A 62 4.66 -2.68 7.48
CA THR A 62 4.38 -1.37 6.92
C THR A 62 5.62 -0.74 6.29
N ILE A 63 5.50 -0.38 5.02
CA ILE A 63 6.53 0.36 4.30
C ILE A 63 6.45 1.84 4.68
N THR A 64 7.48 2.34 5.36
CA THR A 64 7.77 3.77 5.48
C THR A 64 8.15 4.32 4.11
N ARG A 65 7.20 5.00 3.48
CA ARG A 65 7.36 5.65 2.16
C ARG A 65 8.29 6.87 2.28
N GLY A 66 9.19 7.05 1.32
CA GLY A 66 10.13 8.18 1.28
C GLY A 66 11.38 8.05 2.17
N ALA A 67 11.64 6.88 2.75
CA ALA A 67 12.88 6.59 3.47
C ALA A 67 13.91 5.94 2.53
N ASP A 68 15.10 6.52 2.45
CA ASP A 68 16.18 6.14 1.51
C ASP A 68 16.70 4.70 1.71
N ARG A 69 16.57 4.18 2.93
CA ARG A 69 16.93 2.82 3.33
C ARG A 69 16.01 2.34 4.44
N MET A 70 15.21 1.32 4.17
CA MET A 70 14.57 0.55 5.23
C MET A 70 15.54 -0.52 5.72
N ASP A 71 15.57 -0.77 7.03
CA ASP A 71 16.35 -1.88 7.60
C ASP A 71 15.81 -3.22 7.03
N PRO A 72 16.67 -4.03 6.36
CA PRO A 72 16.28 -5.31 5.76
C PRO A 72 15.96 -6.41 6.80
N ALA A 73 15.91 -6.10 8.10
CA ALA A 73 15.50 -7.00 9.19
C ALA A 73 14.44 -8.03 8.73
N PRO A 74 14.59 -9.30 9.12
CA PRO A 74 14.34 -10.43 8.23
C PRO A 74 12.90 -10.43 7.71
N CYS A 75 12.78 -10.25 6.40
CA CYS A 75 11.58 -10.67 5.69
C CYS A 75 11.34 -12.15 6.00
N LYS A 76 10.17 -12.51 6.53
CA LYS A 76 9.81 -13.90 6.87
C LYS A 76 9.38 -14.74 5.66
N GLY A 77 9.52 -14.21 4.45
CA GLY A 77 9.16 -14.90 3.23
C GLY A 77 10.08 -16.10 2.93
N PRO A 78 9.70 -16.98 2.00
CA PRO A 78 10.52 -18.13 1.60
C PRO A 78 11.80 -17.75 0.82
N TRP A 79 12.06 -16.46 0.62
CA TRP A 79 13.15 -15.91 -0.20
C TRP A 79 14.11 -15.07 0.66
N PRO A 80 15.37 -14.85 0.22
CA PRO A 80 16.33 -14.01 0.92
C PRO A 80 15.81 -12.58 1.16
N ALA A 81 16.22 -11.96 2.27
CA ALA A 81 15.75 -10.62 2.64
C ALA A 81 16.07 -9.56 1.58
N GLU A 82 17.17 -9.73 0.85
CA GLU A 82 17.61 -8.88 -0.25
C GLU A 82 16.67 -8.93 -1.46
N ALA A 83 15.91 -10.02 -1.60
CA ALA A 83 14.87 -10.15 -2.63
C ALA A 83 13.56 -9.42 -2.23
N CYS A 84 13.40 -9.07 -0.95
CA CYS A 84 12.24 -8.34 -0.48
C CYS A 84 12.30 -6.89 -0.98
N ARG A 85 11.31 -6.48 -1.78
CA ARG A 85 11.20 -5.10 -2.28
C ARG A 85 11.06 -4.06 -1.16
N ALA A 86 10.56 -4.46 0.00
CA ALA A 86 10.56 -3.62 1.20
C ALA A 86 11.97 -3.32 1.71
N SER A 87 12.88 -4.29 1.56
CA SER A 87 14.28 -4.21 1.98
C SER A 87 15.16 -3.51 0.94
N CYS A 88 14.74 -3.52 -0.33
CA CYS A 88 15.43 -2.89 -1.46
C CYS A 88 14.48 -1.97 -2.24
N PRO A 89 14.00 -0.86 -1.66
CA PRO A 89 13.22 0.12 -2.42
C PRO A 89 14.08 0.66 -3.58
N PRO A 90 13.53 0.84 -4.80
CA PRO A 90 14.28 1.47 -5.87
C PRO A 90 14.75 2.86 -5.43
N ALA A 91 15.97 3.23 -5.80
CA ALA A 91 16.47 4.57 -5.55
C ALA A 91 15.49 5.59 -6.15
N SER A 92 15.05 6.54 -5.34
CA SER A 92 14.24 7.65 -5.85
C SER A 92 15.12 8.48 -6.82
N PRO A 93 14.60 8.86 -8.01
CA PRO A 93 15.33 9.72 -8.94
C PRO A 93 15.51 11.14 -8.41
#